data_AF-A0A8E0S7M9-F1
#
_entry.id   AF-A0A8E0S7M9-F1
#
_cell.length_a   1.000
_cell.length_b   1.000
_cell.length_c   1.000
_cell.angle_alpha   90.00
_cell.angle_beta   90.00
_cell.angle_gamma   90.00
#
_symmetry.space_group_name_H-M   'P 1'
#
loop_
_entity.id
_entity.type
_entity.pdbx_description
1 polymer ?
#
loop_
_entity_poly.entity_id
_entity_poly.type
_entity_poly.pdbx_seq_one_letter_code
_entity_poly.pdbx_strand_id
1 'polypeptide(L)' 'MKNPYKVGDKAIIIRQFCGHEFEIGEIVTILHDAGHSDFFQASDGKNTWYVSINELYPYELIKKKIQEEFKKTPAKFIN' A
#
# COMPACT_ATOMS: atom_id res chain seq x y z
N MET A 1 9.67 -1.12 14.47
CA MET A 1 10.35 -0.40 13.35
C MET A 1 9.87 1.04 13.35
N LYS A 2 10.59 2.00 12.76
CA LYS A 2 10.06 3.37 12.63
C LYS A 2 8.91 3.35 11.64
N ASN A 3 7.71 3.78 12.05
CA ASN A 3 6.53 3.85 11.19
C ASN A 3 6.81 4.74 9.96
N PRO A 4 6.76 4.21 8.73
CA PRO A 4 7.00 4.99 7.51
C PRO A 4 5.74 5.66 6.95
N TYR A 5 4.56 5.39 7.50
CA TYR A 5 3.27 5.84 6.99
C TYR A 5 2.72 7.02 7.79
N LYS A 6 2.09 7.97 7.09
CA LYS A 6 1.25 9.03 7.64
C LYS A 6 -0.17 8.95 7.09
N VAL A 7 -1.10 9.62 7.75
CA VAL A 7 -2.50 9.75 7.27
C VAL A 7 -2.53 10.33 5.85
N GLY A 8 -3.33 9.71 5.00
CA GLY A 8 -3.48 10.04 3.58
C GLY A 8 -2.49 9.33 2.66
N ASP A 9 -1.46 8.65 3.19
CA ASP A 9 -0.58 7.83 2.37
C ASP A 9 -1.34 6.65 1.76
N LYS A 10 -0.90 6.24 0.57
CA LYS A 10 -1.37 5.02 -0.08
C LYS A 10 -0.39 3.87 0.17
N ALA A 11 -0.94 2.71 0.45
CA ALA A 11 -0.18 1.48 0.63
C ALA A 11 -0.82 0.33 -0.16
N ILE A 12 -0.01 -0.65 -0.51
CA ILE A 12 -0.45 -1.88 -1.17
C ILE A 12 -0.49 -2.99 -0.13
N ILE A 13 -1.61 -3.73 -0.09
CA ILE A 13 -1.72 -4.94 0.71
C ILE A 13 -0.82 -6.03 0.11
N ILE A 14 0.12 -6.54 0.91
CA ILE A 14 1.06 -7.59 0.48
C ILE A 14 0.87 -8.91 1.21
N ARG A 15 0.13 -8.90 2.33
CA ARG A 15 -0.16 -10.06 3.19
C ARG A 15 -1.50 -9.85 3.91
N GLN A 16 -2.06 -10.92 4.45
CA GLN A 16 -3.29 -10.90 5.24
C GLN A 16 -3.09 -11.71 6.53
N PHE A 17 -3.07 -11.00 7.66
CA PHE A 17 -2.82 -11.44 9.03
C PHE A 17 -3.88 -10.89 9.98
N CYS A 18 -4.35 -9.66 9.78
CA CYS A 18 -5.28 -9.00 10.72
C CYS A 18 -6.76 -9.32 10.47
N GLY A 19 -7.08 -10.25 9.57
CA GLY A 19 -8.46 -10.65 9.29
C GLY A 19 -9.31 -9.61 8.55
N HIS A 20 -8.67 -8.56 8.00
CA HIS A 20 -9.33 -7.63 7.08
C HIS A 20 -9.71 -8.32 5.77
N GLU A 21 -10.65 -7.74 5.02
CA GLU A 21 -11.12 -8.32 3.75
C GLU A 21 -10.43 -7.75 2.50
N PHE A 22 -9.45 -6.85 2.65
CA PHE A 22 -8.69 -6.37 1.50
C PHE A 22 -7.92 -7.48 0.77
N GLU A 23 -7.89 -7.40 -0.55
CA GLU A 23 -7.18 -8.34 -1.41
C GLU A 23 -5.67 -8.05 -1.47
N ILE A 24 -4.86 -9.09 -1.66
CA ILE A 24 -3.42 -8.90 -1.92
C ILE A 24 -3.24 -8.16 -3.26
N GLY A 25 -2.49 -7.07 -3.24
CA GLY A 25 -2.31 -6.16 -4.37
C GLY A 25 -3.26 -4.96 -4.35
N GLU A 26 -4.26 -4.95 -3.46
CA GLU A 26 -5.18 -3.84 -3.32
C GLU A 26 -4.48 -2.59 -2.78
N ILE A 27 -4.91 -1.42 -3.26
CA ILE A 27 -4.38 -0.12 -2.82
C ILE A 27 -5.34 0.46 -1.80
N VAL A 28 -4.85 0.67 -0.59
CA VAL A 28 -5.60 1.28 0.51
C VAL A 28 -4.98 2.62 0.90
N THR A 29 -5.80 3.46 1.53
CA THR A 29 -5.40 4.75 2.09
C THR A 29 -5.32 4.66 3.60
N ILE A 30 -4.23 5.12 4.20
CA ILE A 30 -4.05 5.17 5.65
C ILE A 30 -4.92 6.28 6.23
N LEU A 31 -5.82 5.94 7.14
CA LEU A 31 -6.76 6.88 7.77
C LEU A 31 -6.28 7.38 9.12
N HIS A 32 -5.76 6.47 9.96
CA HIS A 32 -5.20 6.83 11.27
C HIS A 32 -4.23 5.75 11.77
N ASP A 33 -3.34 6.14 12.68
CA ASP A 33 -2.55 5.22 13.50
C ASP A 33 -3.40 4.68 14.65
N ALA A 34 -3.28 3.40 14.97
CA ALA A 34 -4.09 2.78 16.04
C ALA A 34 -3.51 3.04 17.45
N GLY A 35 -2.71 4.10 17.65
CA GLY A 35 -2.06 4.43 18.92
C GLY A 35 -0.92 3.49 19.35
N HIS A 36 -0.84 2.28 18.77
CA HIS A 36 0.29 1.35 18.86
C HIS A 36 1.04 1.32 17.52
N SER A 37 2.37 1.34 17.57
CA SER A 37 3.24 1.74 16.44
C SER A 37 3.13 0.93 15.15
N ASP A 38 2.49 -0.24 15.20
CA ASP A 38 2.57 -1.24 14.15
C ASP A 38 1.21 -1.53 13.47
N PHE A 39 0.14 -0.82 13.85
CA PHE A 39 -1.20 -0.99 13.27
C PHE A 39 -1.81 0.34 12.81
N PHE A 40 -2.57 0.26 11.72
CA PHE A 40 -3.24 1.39 11.08
C PHE A 40 -4.68 1.03 10.80
N GLN A 41 -5.55 2.02 10.78
CA GLN A 41 -6.80 1.90 10.04
C GLN A 41 -6.55 2.32 8.60
N ALA A 42 -7.02 1.50 7.66
CA ALA A 42 -6.91 1.74 6.24
C ALA A 42 -8.26 1.56 5.54
N SER A 43 -8.43 2.18 4.38
CA SER A 43 -9.63 2.08 3.57
C SER A 43 -9.33 1.99 2.08
N ASP A 44 -10.11 1.17 1.37
CA ASP A 44 -10.20 1.07 -0.10
C ASP A 44 -11.18 2.10 -0.70
N GLY A 45 -11.80 2.95 0.13
CA GLY A 45 -12.85 3.90 -0.23
C GLY A 45 -14.29 3.36 -0.06
N LYS A 46 -14.47 2.09 0.27
CA LYS A 46 -15.77 1.45 0.55
C LYS A 46 -15.82 0.86 1.95
N ASN A 47 -14.78 0.11 2.32
CA ASN A 47 -14.61 -0.59 3.58
C ASN A 47 -13.46 0.04 4.37
N THR A 48 -13.47 -0.21 5.67
CA THR A 48 -12.44 0.28 6.58
C THR A 48 -12.06 -0.84 7.54
N TRP A 49 -10.76 -1.14 7.61
CA TRP A 49 -10.24 -2.22 8.44
C TRP A 49 -8.93 -1.82 9.12
N TYR A 50 -8.57 -2.58 10.16
CA TYR A 50 -7.24 -2.50 10.74
C TYR A 50 -6.26 -3.38 9.98
N VAL A 51 -5.06 -2.86 9.76
CA VAL A 51 -3.95 -3.51 9.05
C VAL A 51 -2.66 -3.30 9.85
N SER A 52 -1.76 -4.28 9.81
CA SER A 52 -0.43 -4.20 10.36
C SER A 52 0.55 -3.56 9.37
N ILE A 53 1.56 -2.88 9.87
CA ILE A 53 2.72 -2.41 9.07
C ILE A 53 3.34 -3.52 8.21
N ASN A 54 3.29 -4.78 8.67
CA ASN A 54 3.86 -5.93 7.98
C ASN A 54 3.01 -6.44 6.81
N GLU A 55 1.78 -5.93 6.67
CA GLU A 55 0.86 -6.22 5.57
C GLU A 55 0.91 -5.16 4.47
N LEU A 56 1.66 -4.08 4.69
CA LEU A 56 1.64 -2.89 3.84
C LEU A 56 2.98 -2.68 3.12
N TYR A 57 2.90 -2.31 1.86
CA TYR A 57 4.03 -1.77 1.10
C TYR A 57 3.75 -0.34 0.59
N PRO A 58 4.68 0.63 0.68
CA PRO A 58 4.40 2.00 0.26
C PRO A 58 4.14 2.10 -1.25
N TYR A 59 2.97 2.64 -1.64
CA TYR A 59 2.55 2.70 -3.05
C TYR A 59 3.51 3.53 -3.91
N GLU A 60 3.96 4.68 -3.41
CA GLU A 60 4.85 5.57 -4.17
C GLU A 60 6.21 4.92 -4.48
N LEU A 61 6.70 3.99 -3.64
CA LEU A 61 7.93 3.24 -3.92
C LEU A 61 7.75 2.26 -5.08
N ILE A 62 6.62 1.53 -5.12
CA ILE A 62 6.31 0.61 -6.23
C ILE A 62 6.09 1.39 -7.52
N LYS A 63 5.28 2.45 -7.46
CA LYS A 63 5.02 3.32 -8.61
C LYS A 63 6.30 3.87 -9.23
N LYS A 64 7.23 4.37 -8.39
CA LYS A 64 8.53 4.86 -8.86
C LYS A 64 9.35 3.77 -9.55
N LYS A 65 9.45 2.57 -8.95
CA LYS A 65 10.17 1.44 -9.55
C LYS A 65 9.57 1.04 -10.91
N ILE A 66 8.25 0.94 -11.00
CA ILE A 66 7.56 0.62 -12.26
C ILE A 66 7.88 1.66 -13.32
N GLN A 67 7.77 2.95 -12.99
CA GLN A 67 8.09 4.04 -13.92
C GLN A 67 9.55 4.00 -14.40
N GLU A 68 10.50 3.66 -13.53
CA GLU A 68 11.91 3.50 -13.90
C GLU A 68 12.12 2.32 -14.86
N GLU A 69 11.44 1.20 -14.66
CA GLU A 69 11.53 0.04 -15.58
C GLU A 69 10.93 0.34 -16.96
N PHE A 70 9.81 1.07 -17.03
CA PHE A 70 9.25 1.54 -18.30
C PHE A 70 10.15 2.54 -19.04
N LYS A 71 10.98 3.32 -18.33
CA LYS A 71 11.98 4.19 -18.97
C LYS A 71 13.15 3.40 -19.57
N LYS A 72 13.52 2.26 -18.96
CA LYS A 72 14.61 1.40 -19.46
C LYS A 72 14.19 0.58 -20.67
N THR A 73 12.91 0.23 -20.77
CA THR A 73 12.38 -0.56 -21.88
C THR A 73 11.65 0.37 -22.84
N PRO A 74 12.26 0.83 -23.96
CA PRO A 74 11.52 1.60 -24.95
C PRO A 74 10.31 0.79 -25.39
N ALA A 75 9.11 1.33 -25.16
CA ALA A 75 7.88 0.71 -25.55
C ALA A 75 7.92 0.46 -27.07
N LYS A 76 8.13 -0.80 -27.46
CA LYS A 76 7.86 -1.24 -28.83
C LYS A 76 6.34 -1.30 -28.95
N PHE A 77 5.74 -0.16 -29.26
CA PHE A 77 4.38 -0.15 -29.79
C PHE A 77 4.45 -0.92 -31.11
N ILE A 78 3.88 -2.12 -31.12
CA ILE A 78 3.68 -2.90 -32.33
C ILE A 78 2.58 -2.17 -33.08
N ASN A 79 2.93 -1.53 -34.20
CA ASN A 79 1.98 -0.92 -35.13
C ASN A 79 1.10 -1.99 -35.80
#